data_AF-A0AAQ3PGX1-F1
#
_entry.id   AF-A0AAQ3PGX1-F1
#
_cell.length_a   1.000
_cell.length_b   1.000
_cell.length_c   1.000
_cell.angle_alpha   90.00
_cell.angle_beta   90.00
_cell.angle_gamma   90.00
#
_symmetry.space_group_name_H-M   'P 1'
#
loop_
_entity.id
_entity.type
_entity.pdbx_description
1 polymer ?
#
loop_
_entity_poly.entity_id
_entity_poly.type
_entity_poly.pdbx_seq_one_letter_code
_entity_poly.pdbx_strand_id
1 'polypeptide(L)'
;MAPDELKELKIQLQEQLDKGFIRPSSSPWGCPALFVEKKDRGGKRLIGLLSDKNREEDIPKTAFSTGYGLYEYLVMSFGLTNAPAFFMYMLNSVFMNELDKFVVVFIDDILIYSKNEKEHEEHLRVVLTRLREHKLYAKFSKCAFRLK
;
A
#
# COMPACT_ATOMS: atom_id res chain seq x y z
N MET A 1 9.15 24.82 -1.43
CA MET A 1 10.00 23.68 -1.84
C MET A 1 11.24 24.24 -2.50
N ALA A 2 12.41 23.68 -2.20
CA ALA A 2 13.65 24.03 -2.86
C ALA A 2 13.60 23.64 -4.36
N PRO A 3 14.38 24.29 -5.25
CA PRO A 3 14.35 23.99 -6.68
C PRO A 3 14.58 22.51 -7.04
N ASP A 4 15.42 21.82 -6.28
CA ASP A 4 15.68 20.39 -6.49
C ASP A 4 14.50 19.50 -6.06
N GLU A 5 13.78 19.89 -5.00
CA GLU A 5 12.54 19.21 -4.59
C GLU A 5 11.44 19.37 -5.63
N LEU A 6 11.37 20.53 -6.32
CA LEU A 6 10.40 20.76 -7.39
C LEU A 6 10.67 19.92 -8.64
N LYS A 7 11.94 19.65 -8.96
CA LYS A 7 12.33 18.72 -10.03
C LYS A 7 11.96 17.29 -9.66
N GLU A 8 12.32 16.86 -8.46
CA GLU A 8 11.98 15.53 -7.92
C GLU A 8 10.46 15.32 -7.89
N LEU A 9 9.70 16.33 -7.46
CA LEU A 9 8.23 16.30 -7.44
C LEU A 9 7.67 16.07 -8.83
N LYS A 10 8.19 16.79 -9.83
CA LYS A 10 7.73 16.67 -11.21
C LYS A 10 7.96 15.26 -11.76
N ILE A 11 9.12 14.66 -11.48
CA ILE A 11 9.44 13.29 -11.87
C ILE A 11 8.46 12.31 -11.21
N GLN A 12 8.28 12.41 -9.88
CA GLN A 12 7.40 11.50 -9.15
C GLN A 12 5.92 11.65 -9.51
N LEU A 13 5.47 12.86 -9.87
CA LEU A 13 4.12 13.08 -10.40
C LEU A 13 3.93 12.40 -11.74
N GLN A 14 4.88 12.56 -12.67
CA GLN A 14 4.80 11.93 -13.99
C GLN A 14 4.78 10.41 -13.88
N GLU A 15 5.64 9.83 -13.05
CA GLU A 15 5.64 8.38 -12.82
C GLU A 15 4.30 7.86 -12.27
N GLN A 16 3.63 8.64 -11.40
CA GLN A 16 2.33 8.25 -10.84
C GLN A 16 1.18 8.43 -11.82
N LEU A 17 1.26 9.43 -12.70
CA LEU A 17 0.34 9.61 -13.82
C LEU A 17 0.47 8.46 -14.81
N ASP A 18 1.70 8.10 -15.20
CA ASP A 18 1.98 7.03 -16.16
C ASP A 18 1.55 5.65 -15.63
N LYS A 19 1.66 5.43 -14.31
CA LYS A 19 1.15 4.22 -13.64
C LYS A 19 -0.37 4.22 -13.46
N GLY A 20 -1.06 5.33 -13.73
CA GLY A 20 -2.50 5.47 -13.55
C GLY A 20 -2.95 5.51 -12.08
N PHE A 21 -2.06 5.92 -11.17
CA PHE A 21 -2.38 6.02 -9.74
C PHE A 21 -2.98 7.37 -9.35
N ILE A 22 -2.68 8.41 -10.13
CA ILE A 22 -3.25 9.75 -9.94
C ILE A 22 -3.82 10.27 -11.26
N ARG A 23 -4.68 11.29 -11.16
CA ARG A 23 -5.11 12.10 -12.31
C ARG A 23 -5.26 13.57 -11.91
N PRO A 24 -5.27 14.52 -12.86
CA PRO A 24 -5.62 15.90 -12.59
C PRO A 24 -7.01 15.99 -11.96
N SER A 25 -7.16 16.85 -10.96
CA SER A 25 -8.41 17.03 -10.22
C SER A 25 -8.94 18.45 -10.36
N SER A 26 -10.26 18.57 -10.33
CA SER A 26 -11.00 19.84 -10.15
C SER A 26 -11.76 19.87 -8.82
N SER A 27 -11.39 18.99 -7.88
CA SER A 27 -12.04 18.85 -6.58
C SER A 27 -12.00 20.16 -5.78
N PRO A 28 -13.06 20.49 -5.01
CA PRO A 28 -13.04 21.59 -4.06
C PRO A 28 -12.16 21.30 -2.84
N TRP A 29 -11.70 20.05 -2.67
CA TRP A 29 -10.81 19.63 -1.59
C TRP A 29 -9.34 19.65 -2.04
N GLY A 30 -8.41 19.82 -1.10
CA GLY A 30 -6.99 19.79 -1.42
C GLY A 30 -6.11 19.75 -0.18
N CYS A 31 -5.29 18.71 -0.07
CA CYS A 31 -4.21 18.62 0.91
C CYS A 31 -2.88 19.07 0.28
N PRO A 32 -2.01 19.85 0.94
CA PRO A 32 -0.69 20.15 0.39
C PRO A 32 0.14 18.87 0.19
N ALA A 33 0.81 18.74 -0.95
CA ALA A 33 1.75 17.65 -1.18
C ALA A 33 2.93 17.73 -0.20
N LEU A 34 3.16 16.63 0.53
CA LEU A 34 4.26 16.50 1.47
C LEU A 34 5.26 15.43 0.99
N PHE A 35 6.54 15.75 1.14
CA PHE A 35 7.63 14.80 0.95
C PHE A 35 7.95 14.10 2.27
N VAL A 36 8.11 12.78 2.21
CA VAL A 36 8.60 11.95 3.31
C VAL A 36 9.99 11.42 2.96
N GLU A 37 10.93 11.50 3.90
CA GLU A 37 12.27 10.94 3.72
C GLU A 37 12.21 9.40 3.70
N LYS A 38 12.85 8.79 2.70
CA LYS A 38 12.99 7.34 2.59
C LYS A 38 14.00 6.87 3.64
N LYS A 39 13.54 5.98 4.52
CA LYS A 39 14.34 5.34 5.59
C LYS A 39 15.64 4.69 5.10
N ASP A 40 15.67 4.19 3.86
CA ASP A 40 16.72 3.26 3.42
C ASP A 40 17.77 3.87 2.46
N ARG A 41 17.56 5.06 1.86
CA ARG A 41 18.43 5.58 0.77
C ARG A 41 18.56 7.12 0.62
N GLY A 42 18.27 7.92 1.64
CA GLY A 42 18.54 9.37 1.59
C GLY A 42 17.81 10.15 0.49
N GLY A 43 16.64 9.68 0.06
CA GLY A 43 15.81 10.35 -0.97
C GLY A 43 14.42 10.67 -0.45
N LYS A 44 13.72 11.64 -1.05
CA LYS A 44 12.35 12.01 -0.67
C LYS A 44 11.32 11.25 -1.51
N ARG A 45 10.17 10.95 -0.94
CA ARG A 45 9.03 10.28 -1.61
C ARG A 45 7.75 11.06 -1.34
N LEU A 46 6.99 11.36 -2.38
CA LEU A 46 5.60 11.77 -2.25
C LEU A 46 4.81 10.65 -1.56
N ILE A 47 3.90 11.00 -0.64
CA ILE A 47 3.08 10.07 0.16
C ILE A 47 2.74 8.78 -0.60
N GLY A 48 3.00 7.64 0.05
CA GLY A 48 2.91 6.34 -0.60
C GLY A 48 1.52 5.94 -1.03
N LEU A 49 1.43 4.87 -1.83
CA LEU A 49 0.17 4.33 -2.34
C LEU A 49 0.07 2.83 -2.02
N LEU A 50 -1.12 2.40 -1.63
CA LEU A 50 -1.57 1.02 -1.55
C LEU A 50 -2.17 0.63 -2.91
N SER A 51 -2.20 -0.67 -3.22
CA SER A 51 -2.64 -1.19 -4.53
C SER A 51 -4.16 -1.14 -4.73
N ASP A 52 -4.93 -0.84 -3.68
CA ASP A 52 -6.39 -0.86 -3.70
C ASP A 52 -6.98 0.37 -4.36
N LYS A 53 -8.01 0.20 -5.19
CA LYS A 53 -8.72 1.31 -5.83
C LYS A 53 -9.66 2.00 -4.83
N ASN A 54 -9.65 3.33 -4.86
CA ASN A 54 -10.64 4.12 -4.13
C ASN A 54 -12.02 3.98 -4.77
N ARG A 55 -13.07 4.10 -3.95
CA ARG A 55 -14.44 4.29 -4.46
C ARG A 55 -14.51 5.60 -5.21
N GLU A 56 -15.24 5.64 -6.33
CA GLU A 56 -15.28 6.84 -7.19
C GLU A 56 -15.78 8.09 -6.44
N GLU A 57 -16.70 7.92 -5.50
CA GLU A 57 -17.24 8.97 -4.64
C GLU A 57 -16.23 9.54 -3.63
N ASP A 58 -15.20 8.75 -3.27
CA ASP A 58 -14.16 9.14 -2.31
C ASP A 58 -12.90 9.69 -3.00
N ILE A 59 -12.74 9.49 -4.32
CA ILE A 59 -11.59 9.99 -5.09
C ILE A 59 -11.38 11.51 -4.89
N PRO A 60 -12.41 12.38 -5.01
CA PRO A 60 -12.22 13.83 -4.86
C PRO A 60 -11.71 14.25 -3.47
N LYS A 61 -11.93 13.43 -2.44
CA LYS A 61 -11.48 13.69 -1.06
C LYS A 61 -9.98 13.43 -0.88
N THR A 62 -9.38 12.67 -1.78
CA THR A 62 -7.94 12.37 -1.81
C THR A 62 -7.14 13.39 -2.62
N ALA A 63 -7.77 14.49 -3.03
CA ALA A 63 -7.13 15.53 -3.80
C ALA A 63 -5.98 16.21 -3.03
N PHE A 64 -4.88 16.47 -3.72
CA PHE A 64 -3.70 17.13 -3.20
C PHE A 64 -3.17 18.19 -4.15
N SER A 65 -2.65 19.28 -3.57
CA SER A 65 -2.17 20.46 -4.26
C SER A 65 -0.65 20.47 -4.35
N THR A 66 -0.16 20.80 -5.55
CA THR A 66 1.26 20.95 -5.87
C THR A 66 1.50 22.30 -6.53
N GLY A 67 2.76 22.72 -6.64
CA GLY A 67 3.12 23.91 -7.43
C GLY A 67 2.80 23.80 -8.94
N TYR A 68 2.40 22.62 -9.42
CA TYR A 68 2.06 22.36 -10.82
C TYR A 68 0.56 22.16 -11.06
N GLY A 69 -0.26 22.13 -10.01
CA GLY A 69 -1.71 21.90 -10.10
C GLY A 69 -2.26 20.98 -9.01
N LEU A 70 -3.56 20.71 -9.11
CA LEU A 70 -4.31 19.82 -8.23
C LEU A 70 -4.43 18.43 -8.87
N TYR A 71 -4.17 17.40 -8.07
CA TYR A 71 -4.23 15.99 -8.48
C TYR A 71 -5.02 15.19 -7.45
N GLU A 72 -5.58 14.05 -7.84
CA GLU A 72 -6.31 13.14 -6.94
C GLU A 72 -5.87 11.70 -7.11
N TYR A 73 -5.95 10.91 -6.03
CA TYR A 73 -5.51 9.52 -6.01
C TYR A 73 -6.64 8.57 -6.41
N LEU A 74 -6.37 7.72 -7.40
CA LEU A 74 -7.26 6.65 -7.86
C LEU A 74 -7.09 5.38 -7.03
N VAL A 75 -5.93 5.23 -6.40
CA VAL A 75 -5.62 4.16 -5.47
C VAL A 75 -5.45 4.71 -4.05
N MET A 76 -5.66 3.88 -3.05
CA MET A 76 -5.62 4.29 -1.66
C MET A 76 -4.23 4.82 -1.30
N SER A 77 -4.15 6.08 -0.88
CA SER A 77 -2.89 6.67 -0.43
C SER A 77 -2.62 6.35 1.05
N PHE A 78 -1.36 6.22 1.41
CA PHE A 78 -0.94 6.20 2.81
C PHE A 78 -1.32 7.53 3.49
N GLY A 79 -1.61 7.50 4.79
CA GLY A 79 -2.02 8.69 5.55
C GLY A 79 -3.53 8.92 5.60
N LEU A 80 -4.34 8.14 4.89
CA LEU A 80 -5.79 8.08 5.14
C LEU A 80 -6.05 7.36 6.47
N THR A 81 -6.85 7.96 7.35
CA THR A 81 -7.15 7.44 8.70
C THR A 81 -7.70 6.01 8.66
N ASN A 82 -8.49 5.68 7.64
CA ASN A 82 -9.14 4.38 7.51
C ASN A 82 -8.32 3.35 6.69
N ALA A 83 -7.14 3.71 6.18
CA ALA A 83 -6.34 2.81 5.37
C ALA A 83 -5.95 1.50 6.10
N PRO A 84 -5.52 1.52 7.36
CA PRO A 84 -5.20 0.28 8.08
C PRO A 84 -6.42 -0.63 8.27
N ALA A 85 -7.58 -0.05 8.57
CA ALA A 85 -8.82 -0.80 8.77
C ALA A 85 -9.30 -1.46 7.47
N PHE A 86 -9.18 -0.75 6.35
CA PHE A 86 -9.51 -1.30 5.03
C PHE A 86 -8.53 -2.40 4.61
N PHE A 87 -7.24 -2.20 4.83
CA PHE A 87 -6.22 -3.21 4.50
C PHE A 87 -6.42 -4.49 5.33
N MET A 88 -6.71 -4.35 6.61
CA MET A 88 -7.06 -5.47 7.49
C MET A 88 -8.33 -6.19 7.01
N TYR A 89 -9.39 -5.46 6.65
CA TYR A 89 -10.62 -6.05 6.11
C TYR A 89 -10.36 -6.85 4.83
N MET A 90 -9.59 -6.28 3.90
CA MET A 90 -9.20 -6.96 2.66
C MET A 90 -8.43 -8.24 2.96
N LEU A 91 -7.37 -8.18 3.76
CA LEU A 91 -6.56 -9.36 4.09
C LEU A 91 -7.40 -10.42 4.80
N ASN A 92 -8.28 -10.03 5.71
CA ASN A 92 -9.19 -10.96 6.37
C ASN A 92 -10.15 -11.63 5.39
N SER A 93 -10.60 -10.93 4.34
CA SER A 93 -11.44 -11.54 3.30
C SER A 93 -10.67 -12.54 2.43
N VAL A 94 -9.39 -12.23 2.12
CA VAL A 94 -8.52 -13.08 1.29
C VAL A 94 -8.15 -14.37 2.02
N PHE A 95 -7.88 -14.27 3.32
CA PHE A 95 -7.49 -15.40 4.17
C PHE A 95 -8.66 -15.99 4.95
N MET A 96 -9.91 -15.64 4.64
CA MET A 96 -11.07 -16.02 5.45
C MET A 96 -11.19 -17.53 5.69
N ASN A 97 -10.73 -18.35 4.75
CA ASN A 97 -10.79 -19.81 4.88
C ASN A 97 -9.65 -20.38 5.73
N GLU A 98 -8.57 -19.63 5.88
CA GLU A 98 -7.32 -20.01 6.53
C GLU A 98 -7.13 -19.32 7.91
N LEU A 99 -7.91 -18.25 8.17
CA LEU A 99 -7.98 -17.53 9.44
C LEU A 99 -8.38 -18.47 10.58
N ASP A 100 -7.79 -18.24 11.76
CA ASP A 100 -7.98 -18.99 13.01
C ASP A 100 -7.65 -20.49 12.95
N LYS A 101 -7.17 -20.99 11.79
CA LYS A 101 -6.68 -22.37 11.63
C LYS A 101 -5.16 -22.42 11.76
N PHE A 102 -4.47 -21.69 10.89
CA PHE A 102 -3.01 -21.63 10.83
C PHE A 102 -2.48 -20.25 10.41
N VAL A 103 -3.37 -19.29 10.15
CA VAL A 103 -3.04 -17.91 9.77
C VAL A 103 -3.67 -16.94 10.75
N VAL A 104 -2.88 -16.00 11.26
CA VAL A 104 -3.35 -14.78 11.95
C VAL A 104 -2.91 -13.58 11.13
N VAL A 105 -3.84 -12.68 10.84
CA VAL A 105 -3.54 -11.43 10.15
C VAL A 105 -3.63 -10.28 11.16
N PHE A 106 -2.61 -9.42 11.17
CA PHE A 106 -2.60 -8.22 11.99
C PHE A 106 -2.07 -7.02 11.20
N ILE A 107 -2.98 -6.12 10.81
CA ILE A 107 -2.70 -4.92 10.00
C ILE A 107 -1.91 -5.30 8.74
N ASP A 108 -0.58 -5.14 8.75
CA ASP A 108 0.30 -5.37 7.60
C ASP A 108 0.99 -6.75 7.64
N ASP A 109 0.91 -7.46 8.76
CA ASP A 109 1.66 -8.69 9.02
C ASP A 109 0.77 -9.92 8.98
N ILE A 110 1.25 -10.97 8.31
CA ILE A 110 0.61 -12.28 8.24
C ILE A 110 1.48 -13.25 9.02
N LEU A 111 0.96 -13.73 10.16
CA LEU A 111 1.59 -14.74 10.98
C LEU A 111 1.05 -16.12 10.58
N ILE A 112 1.97 -17.03 10.25
CA ILE A 112 1.64 -18.41 9.90
C ILE A 112 2.23 -19.30 10.98
N TYR A 113 1.39 -20.08 11.66
CA TYR A 113 1.82 -20.95 12.75
C TYR A 113 1.43 -22.41 12.46
N SER A 114 2.23 -23.35 12.92
CA SER A 114 2.05 -24.78 12.68
C SER A 114 2.73 -25.59 13.77
N LYS A 115 2.31 -26.84 14.00
CA LYS A 115 2.90 -27.69 15.03
C LYS A 115 4.15 -28.41 14.53
N ASN A 116 4.15 -28.81 13.26
CA ASN A 116 5.21 -29.60 12.63
C ASN A 116 5.83 -28.85 11.45
N GLU A 117 7.11 -29.11 11.16
CA GLU A 117 7.80 -28.50 10.01
C GLU A 117 7.15 -28.89 8.66
N LYS A 118 6.72 -30.16 8.53
CA LYS A 118 6.04 -30.64 7.32
C LYS A 118 4.70 -29.92 7.08
N GLU A 119 3.89 -29.77 8.11
CA GLU A 119 2.62 -29.02 8.04
C GLU A 119 2.87 -27.54 7.72
N HIS A 120 3.95 -26.97 8.28
CA HIS A 120 4.29 -25.57 8.01
C HIS A 120 4.62 -25.31 6.54
N GLU A 121 5.30 -26.24 5.87
CA GLU A 121 5.57 -26.14 4.44
C GLU A 121 4.28 -26.16 3.61
N GLU A 122 3.33 -27.01 3.96
CA GLU A 122 2.01 -27.06 3.31
C GLU A 122 1.22 -25.76 3.52
N HIS A 123 1.16 -25.26 4.75
CA HIS A 123 0.51 -23.99 5.08
C HIS A 123 1.14 -22.80 4.34
N LEU A 124 2.47 -22.72 4.29
CA LEU A 124 3.18 -21.69 3.53
C LEU A 124 2.80 -21.74 2.05
N ARG A 125 2.72 -22.94 1.47
CA ARG A 125 2.34 -23.12 0.06
C ARG A 125 0.92 -22.60 -0.21
N VAL A 126 -0.03 -22.85 0.69
CA VAL A 126 -1.40 -22.34 0.58
C VAL A 126 -1.41 -20.81 0.64
N VAL A 127 -0.76 -20.22 1.64
CA VAL A 127 -0.73 -18.75 1.82
C VAL A 127 -0.05 -18.05 0.64
N LEU A 128 1.09 -18.55 0.17
CA LEU A 128 1.80 -17.96 -0.97
C LEU A 128 0.98 -18.09 -2.27
N THR A 129 0.22 -19.17 -2.43
CA THR A 129 -0.72 -19.33 -3.54
C THR A 129 -1.83 -18.28 -3.47
N ARG A 130 -2.45 -18.11 -2.30
CA ARG A 130 -3.51 -17.11 -2.07
C ARG A 130 -3.05 -15.68 -2.33
N LEU A 131 -1.85 -15.32 -1.88
CA LEU A 131 -1.23 -14.03 -2.16
C LEU A 131 -1.06 -13.82 -3.67
N ARG A 132 -0.62 -14.85 -4.40
CA ARG A 132 -0.45 -14.79 -5.85
C ARG A 132 -1.78 -14.61 -6.59
N GLU A 133 -2.83 -15.34 -6.19
CA GLU A 133 -4.17 -15.23 -6.76
C GLU A 133 -4.73 -13.80 -6.66
N HIS A 134 -4.53 -13.16 -5.50
CA HIS A 134 -5.01 -11.80 -5.21
C HIS A 134 -4.02 -10.70 -5.60
N LYS A 135 -2.91 -11.03 -6.27
CA LYS A 135 -1.84 -10.09 -6.67
C LYS A 135 -1.30 -9.27 -5.50
N LEU A 136 -1.23 -9.87 -4.32
CA LEU A 136 -0.63 -9.30 -3.13
C LEU A 136 0.85 -9.71 -3.06
N TYR A 137 1.72 -8.73 -2.79
CA TYR A 137 3.16 -8.92 -2.80
C TYR A 137 3.76 -8.68 -1.42
N ALA A 138 4.43 -9.69 -0.88
CA ALA A 138 5.19 -9.57 0.35
C ALA A 138 6.63 -9.11 0.04
N LYS A 139 7.15 -8.16 0.84
CA LYS A 139 8.54 -7.72 0.70
C LYS A 139 9.46 -8.71 1.42
N PHE A 140 10.19 -9.53 0.66
CA PHE A 140 11.07 -10.57 1.21
C PHE A 140 12.04 -10.07 2.28
N SER A 141 12.58 -8.85 2.14
CA SER A 141 13.49 -8.25 3.13
C SER A 141 12.87 -8.00 4.51
N LYS A 142 11.54 -8.05 4.62
CA LYS A 142 10.79 -7.89 5.87
C LYS A 142 10.18 -9.21 6.35
N CYS A 143 10.25 -10.28 5.55
CA CYS A 143 9.70 -11.57 5.91
C CYS A 143 10.72 -12.36 6.74
N ALA A 144 10.26 -12.94 7.84
CA ALA A 144 11.02 -13.90 8.62
C ALA A 144 10.41 -15.30 8.43
N PHE A 145 11.20 -16.25 7.92
CA PHE A 145 10.78 -17.63 7.73
C PHE A 145 11.49 -18.54 8.74
N ARG A 146 10.77 -19.55 9.26
CA ARG A 146 11.31 -20.54 10.22
C ARG A 146 11.89 -19.92 11.49
N LEU A 147 11.16 -18.98 12.11
CA LEU A 147 11.47 -18.55 13.47
C LEU A 147 11.26 -19.75 14.42
N LYS A 148 12.32 -20.16 15.11
CA LYS A 148 12.29 -21.23 16.13
C LYS A 148 11.85 -20.68 17.47
#